data_AF-A0A090W7E8-F1
#
_entry.id   AF-A0A090W7E8-F1
#
_cell.length_a   1.000
_cell.length_b   1.000
_cell.length_c   1.000
_cell.angle_alpha   90.00
_cell.angle_beta   90.00
_cell.angle_gamma   90.00
#
_symmetry.space_group_name_H-M   'P 1'
#
loop_
_entity.id
_entity.type
_entity.pdbx_description
1 polymer ?
#
loop_
_entity_poly.entity_id
_entity_poly.type
_entity_poly.pdbx_seq_one_letter_code
_entity_poly.pdbx_strand_id
1 'polypeptide(L)'
;MQALADAGQIEYEPSYQNTGYFLKKFLPMTSDRSTGGGATELNYKQHTYMMRLADTYLLEAEALGGTGARAQALLDAVRARVGLPSVPVSMDAIMNERRLELAGEGHRWYDLVRTARAASVLADRGFVAGKNEILPIPLPELENTLLVQNPNY
;
A
#
# COMPACT_ATOMS: atom_id res chain seq x y z
N MET A 1 -13.59 8.82 -11.17
CA MET A 1 -13.64 10.01 -12.07
C MET A 1 -14.45 9.70 -13.31
N GLN A 2 -14.26 8.55 -13.97
CA GLN A 2 -15.05 8.17 -15.15
C GLN A 2 -16.57 8.27 -14.92
N ALA A 3 -17.11 7.66 -13.86
CA ALA A 3 -18.54 7.75 -13.57
C ALA A 3 -19.07 9.19 -13.34
N LEU A 4 -18.23 10.11 -12.85
CA LEU A 4 -18.62 11.52 -12.68
C LEU A 4 -18.59 12.26 -14.02
N ALA A 5 -17.64 11.92 -14.89
CA ALA A 5 -17.56 12.44 -16.25
C ALA A 5 -18.73 11.94 -17.10
N ASP A 6 -19.06 10.64 -17.00
CA ASP A 6 -20.21 10.03 -17.68
C ASP A 6 -21.54 10.65 -17.20
N ALA A 7 -21.62 11.09 -15.94
CA ALA A 7 -22.75 11.84 -15.40
C ALA A 7 -22.74 13.34 -15.77
N GLY A 8 -21.79 13.81 -16.57
CA GLY A 8 -21.66 15.20 -17.00
C GLY A 8 -21.30 16.18 -15.89
N GLN A 9 -20.80 15.70 -14.75
CA GLN A 9 -20.50 16.53 -13.58
C GLN A 9 -19.11 17.15 -13.63
N ILE A 10 -18.20 16.56 -14.41
CA ILE A 10 -16.82 17.01 -14.57
C ILE A 10 -16.35 16.80 -16.01
N GLU A 11 -15.37 17.61 -16.45
CA GLU A 11 -14.51 17.26 -17.58
C GLU A 11 -13.33 16.42 -17.07
N TYR A 12 -13.04 15.32 -17.77
CA TYR A 12 -12.02 14.35 -17.34
C TYR A 12 -11.23 13.84 -18.54
N GLU A 13 -9.91 14.05 -18.52
CA GLU A 13 -8.98 13.47 -19.47
C GLU A 13 -8.24 12.28 -18.83
N PRO A 14 -8.33 11.06 -19.39
CA PRO A 14 -7.60 9.90 -18.89
C PRO A 14 -6.08 10.08 -18.99
N SER A 15 -5.36 9.77 -17.91
CA SER A 15 -3.88 9.72 -17.91
C SER A 15 -3.35 8.36 -18.40
N TYR A 16 -2.02 8.25 -18.52
CA TYR A 16 -1.35 6.98 -18.82
C TYR A 16 -1.83 5.84 -17.90
N GLN A 17 -2.15 4.68 -18.49
CA GLN A 17 -2.66 3.49 -17.79
C GLN A 17 -3.87 3.75 -16.88
N ASN A 18 -4.75 4.69 -17.26
CA ASN A 18 -5.95 4.99 -16.50
C ASN A 18 -6.86 3.76 -16.31
N THR A 19 -7.30 3.54 -15.07
CA THR A 19 -8.27 2.50 -14.70
C THR A 19 -9.65 3.05 -14.36
N GLY A 20 -9.80 4.38 -14.27
CA GLY A 20 -10.99 5.06 -13.75
C GLY A 20 -11.08 5.11 -12.22
N TYR A 21 -10.27 4.31 -11.52
CA TYR A 21 -10.16 4.26 -10.06
C TYR A 21 -8.97 5.09 -9.56
N PHE A 22 -9.17 5.78 -8.44
CA PHE A 22 -8.17 6.64 -7.81
C PHE A 22 -8.09 6.35 -6.32
N LEU A 23 -6.91 6.56 -5.73
CA LEU A 23 -6.67 6.36 -4.31
C LEU A 23 -7.26 7.52 -3.49
N LYS A 24 -8.56 7.43 -3.18
CA LYS A 24 -9.32 8.47 -2.47
C LYS A 24 -8.74 8.84 -1.11
N LYS A 25 -8.02 7.93 -0.45
CA LYS A 25 -7.43 8.13 0.88
C LYS A 25 -6.51 9.36 0.97
N PHE A 26 -5.85 9.72 -0.14
CA PHE A 26 -4.93 10.85 -0.22
C PHE A 26 -5.34 11.86 -1.30
N LEU A 27 -6.60 11.82 -1.76
CA LEU A 27 -7.13 12.80 -2.70
C LEU A 27 -7.60 14.04 -1.92
N PRO A 28 -6.97 15.21 -2.11
CA PRO A 28 -7.42 16.43 -1.46
C PRO A 28 -8.74 16.91 -2.05
N MET A 29 -9.58 17.51 -1.21
CA MET A 29 -10.83 18.15 -1.62
C MET A 29 -10.65 19.67 -1.69
N THR A 30 -11.63 20.38 -2.27
CA THR A 30 -11.63 21.85 -2.32
C THR A 30 -11.48 22.48 -0.93
N SER A 31 -12.01 21.85 0.12
CA SER A 31 -11.87 22.28 1.51
C SER A 31 -10.45 22.19 2.07
N ASP A 32 -9.57 21.42 1.43
CA ASP A 32 -8.19 21.19 1.89
C ASP A 32 -7.19 22.16 1.25
N ARG A 33 -7.66 23.04 0.36
CA ARG A 33 -6.81 24.05 -0.29
C ARG A 33 -6.23 25.00 0.75
N SER A 34 -4.92 25.25 0.65
CA SER A 34 -4.24 26.22 1.52
C SER A 34 -4.79 27.63 1.27
N THR A 35 -5.00 28.36 2.36
CA THR A 35 -5.32 29.80 2.32
C THR A 35 -4.08 30.68 2.49
N GLY A 36 -2.90 30.07 2.63
CA GLY A 36 -1.62 30.78 2.67
C GLY A 36 -1.16 31.18 1.26
N GLY A 37 -0.04 31.93 1.18
CA GLY A 37 0.60 32.21 -0.10
C GLY A 37 1.29 30.98 -0.70
N GLY A 38 1.45 30.97 -2.03
CA GLY A 38 2.11 29.89 -2.78
C GLY A 38 1.16 29.08 -3.68
N ALA A 39 1.72 28.18 -4.48
CA ALA A 39 0.95 27.28 -5.33
C ALA A 39 0.19 26.24 -4.49
N THR A 40 -1.11 26.07 -4.73
CA THR A 40 -1.99 25.22 -3.91
C THR A 40 -1.55 23.76 -3.91
N GLU A 41 -1.11 23.29 -5.07
CA GLU A 41 -0.73 21.92 -5.40
C GLU A 41 0.48 21.43 -4.59
N LEU A 42 1.30 22.36 -4.12
CA LEU A 42 2.50 22.09 -3.31
C LEU A 42 2.26 22.25 -1.80
N ASN A 43 1.05 22.63 -1.40
CA ASN A 43 0.74 23.06 -0.03
C ASN A 43 -0.47 22.33 0.59
N TYR A 44 -0.81 21.13 0.10
CA TYR A 44 -1.73 20.25 0.82
C TYR A 44 -1.07 19.75 2.11
N LYS A 45 -1.86 19.69 3.19
CA LYS A 45 -1.36 19.52 4.57
C LYS A 45 -1.73 18.18 5.22
N GLN A 46 -2.11 17.18 4.42
CA GLN A 46 -2.46 15.86 4.95
C GLN A 46 -1.21 15.18 5.52
N HIS A 47 -1.31 14.66 6.74
CA HIS A 47 -0.24 13.89 7.37
C HIS A 47 -0.20 12.45 6.84
N THR A 48 0.97 11.82 6.95
CA THR A 48 1.18 10.41 6.57
C THR A 48 1.38 9.55 7.81
N TYR A 49 0.73 8.40 7.85
CA TYR A 49 0.98 7.39 8.88
C TYR A 49 2.16 6.52 8.48
N MET A 50 3.29 6.65 9.19
CA MET A 50 4.40 5.71 9.06
C MET A 50 4.11 4.38 9.78
N MET A 51 3.34 4.45 10.87
CA MET A 51 2.83 3.30 11.61
C MET A 51 1.51 3.71 12.28
N ARG A 52 0.58 2.77 12.41
CA ARG A 52 -0.69 2.97 13.12
C ARG A 52 -1.16 1.68 13.77
N LEU A 53 -2.01 1.78 14.79
CA LEU A 53 -2.34 0.66 15.66
C LEU A 53 -2.89 -0.58 14.92
N ALA A 54 -3.74 -0.39 13.90
CA ALA A 54 -4.27 -1.52 13.13
C ALA A 54 -3.17 -2.32 12.40
N ASP A 55 -2.11 -1.65 11.92
CA ASP A 55 -0.95 -2.34 11.34
C ASP A 55 -0.28 -3.22 12.40
N THR A 56 -0.03 -2.68 13.59
CA THR A 56 0.59 -3.44 14.69
C THR A 56 -0.26 -4.62 15.16
N TYR A 57 -1.59 -4.52 15.14
CA TYR A 57 -2.47 -5.65 15.47
C TYR A 57 -2.36 -6.77 14.44
N LEU A 58 -2.32 -6.42 13.16
CA LEU A 58 -2.18 -7.41 12.09
C LEU A 58 -0.77 -8.01 12.04
N LEU A 59 0.27 -7.22 12.33
CA LEU A 59 1.65 -7.72 12.47
C LEU A 59 1.79 -8.68 13.65
N GLU A 60 1.16 -8.37 14.79
CA GLU A 60 1.16 -9.27 15.94
C GLU A 60 0.37 -10.55 15.65
N ALA A 61 -0.82 -10.45 15.05
CA ALA A 61 -1.61 -11.62 14.65
C ALA A 61 -0.83 -12.54 13.69
N GLU A 62 -0.07 -11.94 12.76
CA GLU A 62 0.83 -12.66 11.87
C GLU A 62 2.00 -13.32 12.62
N ALA A 63 2.66 -12.59 13.53
CA ALA A 63 3.78 -13.10 14.31
C ALA A 63 3.38 -14.28 15.22
N LEU A 64 2.11 -14.33 15.63
CA LEU A 64 1.49 -15.45 16.34
C LEU A 64 1.15 -16.65 15.41
N GLY A 65 1.56 -16.60 14.14
CA GLY A 65 1.33 -17.64 13.14
C GLY A 65 -0.07 -17.63 12.55
N GLY A 66 -0.87 -16.59 12.80
CA GLY A 66 -2.27 -16.54 12.36
C GLY A 66 -3.14 -17.63 12.99
N THR A 67 -2.88 -17.97 14.25
CA THR A 67 -3.61 -18.99 14.99
C THR A 67 -3.78 -18.60 16.46
N GLY A 68 -4.72 -19.26 17.15
CA GLY A 68 -5.01 -19.04 18.55
C GLY A 68 -5.91 -17.83 18.84
N ALA A 69 -6.42 -17.78 20.06
CA ALA A 69 -7.43 -16.79 20.47
C ALA A 69 -6.93 -15.33 20.39
N ARG A 70 -5.63 -15.10 20.62
CA ARG A 70 -5.06 -13.75 20.54
C ARG A 70 -5.01 -13.22 19.11
N ALA A 71 -4.55 -14.02 18.15
CA ALA A 71 -4.53 -13.62 16.74
C ALA A 71 -5.95 -13.38 16.21
N GLN A 72 -6.90 -14.23 16.61
CA GLN A 72 -8.32 -14.06 16.30
C GLN A 72 -8.86 -12.72 16.82
N ALA A 73 -8.63 -12.41 18.10
CA ALA A 73 -9.09 -11.18 18.71
C ALA A 73 -8.48 -9.92 18.06
N LEU A 74 -7.20 -9.97 17.66
CA LEU A 74 -6.53 -8.86 16.97
C LEU A 74 -7.12 -8.63 15.57
N LEU A 75 -7.35 -9.70 14.79
CA LEU A 75 -8.01 -9.61 13.49
C LEU A 75 -9.44 -9.08 13.62
N ASP A 76 -10.20 -9.62 14.58
CA ASP A 76 -11.57 -9.19 14.84
C ASP A 76 -11.65 -7.73 15.27
N ALA A 77 -10.71 -7.24 16.07
CA ALA A 77 -10.68 -5.83 16.47
C ALA A 77 -10.56 -4.87 15.26
N VAL A 78 -9.73 -5.21 14.27
CA VAL A 78 -9.58 -4.40 13.04
C VAL A 78 -10.87 -4.42 12.22
N ARG A 79 -11.47 -5.61 12.04
CA ARG A 79 -12.69 -5.82 11.26
C ARG A 79 -13.92 -5.18 11.92
N ALA A 80 -14.09 -5.36 13.22
CA ALA A 80 -15.22 -4.84 13.98
C ALA A 80 -15.26 -3.30 14.00
N ARG A 81 -14.10 -2.63 13.98
CA ARG A 81 -14.02 -1.16 13.91
C ARG A 81 -14.70 -0.58 12.66
N VAL A 82 -14.77 -1.34 11.57
CA VAL A 82 -15.49 -0.96 10.34
C VAL A 82 -16.81 -1.71 10.14
N GLY A 83 -17.30 -2.40 11.18
CA GLY A 83 -18.57 -3.13 11.14
C GLY A 83 -18.56 -4.44 10.36
N LEU A 84 -17.38 -4.99 10.05
CA LEU A 84 -17.26 -6.28 9.38
C LEU A 84 -17.37 -7.44 10.37
N PRO A 85 -18.01 -8.57 9.99
CA PRO A 85 -18.14 -9.73 10.85
C PRO A 85 -16.78 -10.43 11.04
N SER A 86 -16.66 -11.18 12.13
CA SER A 86 -15.51 -12.05 12.39
C SER A 86 -15.34 -13.08 11.26
N VAL A 87 -14.07 -13.41 10.97
CA VAL A 87 -13.68 -14.51 10.08
C VAL A 87 -12.62 -15.35 10.78
N PRO A 88 -12.52 -16.67 10.51
CA PRO A 88 -11.47 -17.49 11.10
C PRO A 88 -10.08 -16.94 10.76
N VAL A 89 -9.26 -16.73 11.79
CA VAL A 89 -7.89 -16.27 11.61
C VAL A 89 -7.06 -17.33 10.88
N SER A 90 -6.27 -16.85 9.93
CA SER A 90 -5.26 -17.62 9.22
C SER A 90 -4.24 -16.63 8.65
N MET A 91 -3.08 -17.13 8.21
CA MET A 91 -2.10 -16.28 7.53
C MET A 91 -2.70 -15.59 6.30
N ASP A 92 -3.53 -16.29 5.53
CA ASP A 92 -4.18 -15.71 4.35
C ASP A 92 -5.27 -14.70 4.70
N ALA A 93 -6.03 -14.94 5.77
CA ALA A 93 -6.99 -13.97 6.27
C ALA A 93 -6.29 -12.67 6.69
N ILE A 94 -5.17 -12.77 7.41
CA ILE A 94 -4.38 -11.61 7.83
C ILE A 94 -3.77 -10.89 6.62
N MET A 95 -3.18 -11.61 5.66
CA MET A 95 -2.61 -10.99 4.45
C MET A 95 -3.68 -10.30 3.59
N ASN A 96 -4.89 -10.85 3.54
CA ASN A 96 -6.02 -10.22 2.89
C ASN A 96 -6.48 -8.97 3.65
N GLU A 97 -6.62 -9.06 4.98
CA GLU A 97 -7.03 -7.92 5.81
C GLU A 97 -6.01 -6.78 5.71
N ARG A 98 -4.70 -7.07 5.76
CA ARG A 98 -3.64 -6.08 5.54
C ARG A 98 -3.79 -5.38 4.19
N ARG A 99 -4.11 -6.12 3.13
CA ARG A 99 -4.31 -5.54 1.79
C ARG A 99 -5.49 -4.57 1.75
N LEU A 100 -6.58 -4.88 2.46
CA LEU A 100 -7.79 -4.05 2.50
C LEU A 100 -7.60 -2.83 3.42
N GLU A 101 -7.06 -3.06 4.61
CA GLU A 101 -6.89 -2.05 5.65
C GLU A 101 -5.80 -1.03 5.29
N LEU A 102 -4.69 -1.48 4.70
CA LEU A 102 -3.48 -0.69 4.47
C LEU A 102 -3.27 -0.26 3.01
N ALA A 103 -4.34 -0.30 2.20
CA ALA A 103 -4.27 0.02 0.78
C ALA A 103 -3.73 1.44 0.55
N GLY A 104 -2.64 1.54 -0.23
CA GLY A 104 -2.02 2.81 -0.58
C GLY A 104 -1.06 3.39 0.46
N GLU A 105 -0.82 2.71 1.58
CA GLU A 105 0.05 3.20 2.66
C GLU A 105 1.53 2.74 2.53
N GLY A 106 1.91 2.16 1.38
CA GLY A 106 3.31 1.81 1.09
C GLY A 106 3.79 0.43 1.58
N HIS A 107 2.92 -0.37 2.21
CA HIS A 107 3.34 -1.67 2.78
C HIS A 107 3.28 -2.85 1.80
N ARG A 108 2.39 -2.79 0.80
CA ARG A 108 2.00 -3.98 0.00
C ARG A 108 3.18 -4.68 -0.67
N TRP A 109 4.14 -3.91 -1.21
CA TRP A 109 5.33 -4.47 -1.84
C TRP A 109 6.15 -5.30 -0.84
N TYR A 110 6.50 -4.71 0.30
CA TYR A 110 7.30 -5.36 1.32
C TYR A 110 6.58 -6.54 1.96
N ASP A 111 5.26 -6.47 2.15
CA ASP A 111 4.45 -7.61 2.60
C ASP A 111 4.54 -8.78 1.62
N LEU A 112 4.45 -8.53 0.31
CA LEU A 112 4.61 -9.57 -0.70
C LEU A 112 6.02 -10.16 -0.74
N VAL A 113 7.05 -9.32 -0.66
CA VAL A 113 8.45 -9.77 -0.69
C VAL A 113 8.77 -10.62 0.54
N ARG A 114 8.49 -10.13 1.75
CA ARG A 114 8.86 -10.82 3.00
C ARG A 114 8.10 -12.12 3.24
N THR A 115 6.91 -12.26 2.64
CA THR A 115 6.10 -13.50 2.69
C THR A 115 6.34 -14.42 1.50
N ALA A 116 7.33 -14.12 0.65
CA ALA A 116 7.67 -14.88 -0.57
C ALA A 116 6.51 -15.01 -1.57
N ARG A 117 5.60 -14.03 -1.60
CA ARG A 117 4.44 -13.96 -2.51
C ARG A 117 4.64 -13.04 -3.71
N ALA A 118 5.72 -12.24 -3.73
CA ALA A 118 5.94 -11.26 -4.79
C ALA A 118 6.04 -11.90 -6.19
N ALA A 119 6.86 -12.96 -6.34
CA ALA A 119 7.07 -13.62 -7.61
C ALA A 119 5.77 -14.19 -8.21
N SER A 120 4.89 -14.76 -7.39
CA SER A 120 3.61 -15.30 -7.88
C SER A 120 2.59 -14.20 -8.17
N VAL A 121 2.51 -13.17 -7.34
CA VAL A 121 1.50 -12.10 -7.46
C VAL A 121 1.83 -11.07 -8.54
N LEU A 122 3.12 -10.88 -8.86
CA LEU A 122 3.60 -9.86 -9.80
C LEU A 122 4.22 -10.44 -11.07
N ALA A 123 4.06 -11.74 -11.33
CA ALA A 123 4.62 -12.42 -12.50
C ALA A 123 4.21 -11.74 -13.82
N ASP A 124 2.93 -11.40 -13.96
CA ASP A 124 2.35 -10.73 -15.14
C ASP A 124 2.80 -9.26 -15.28
N ARG A 125 3.42 -8.70 -14.24
CA ARG A 125 4.00 -7.35 -14.21
C ARG A 125 5.49 -7.35 -14.51
N GLY A 126 6.07 -8.50 -14.84
CA GLY A 126 7.49 -8.65 -15.19
C GLY A 126 8.41 -8.82 -13.98
N PHE A 127 7.89 -9.22 -12.81
CA PHE A 127 8.71 -9.51 -11.64
C PHE A 127 9.57 -10.76 -11.87
N VAL A 128 10.87 -10.63 -11.63
CA VAL A 128 11.87 -11.71 -11.71
C VAL A 128 12.37 -12.03 -10.31
N ALA A 129 12.16 -13.27 -9.87
CA ALA A 129 12.61 -13.76 -8.58
C ALA A 129 14.15 -13.79 -8.48
N GLY A 130 14.69 -13.42 -7.31
CA GLY A 130 16.12 -13.26 -7.07
C GLY A 130 16.72 -11.99 -7.70
N LYS A 131 15.89 -11.06 -8.17
CA LYS A 131 16.30 -9.78 -8.75
C LYS A 131 15.42 -8.68 -8.19
N ASN A 132 14.11 -8.76 -8.44
CA ASN A 132 13.20 -7.66 -8.17
C ASN A 132 12.70 -7.58 -6.73
N GLU A 133 13.13 -8.46 -5.81
CA GLU A 133 12.85 -8.32 -4.39
C GLU A 133 13.48 -7.05 -3.80
N ILE A 134 14.59 -6.60 -4.40
CA ILE A 134 15.31 -5.37 -4.07
C ILE A 134 15.49 -4.49 -5.32
N LEU A 135 15.66 -3.20 -5.10
CA LEU A 135 15.88 -2.22 -6.17
C LEU A 135 17.36 -2.16 -6.57
N PRO A 136 17.69 -1.76 -7.81
CA PRO A 136 19.07 -1.54 -8.20
C PRO A 136 19.69 -0.40 -7.39
N ILE A 137 20.97 -0.52 -7.08
CA ILE A 137 21.76 0.61 -6.58
C ILE A 137 21.87 1.63 -7.72
N PRO A 138 21.55 2.92 -7.50
CA PRO A 138 21.71 3.95 -8.53
C PRO A 138 23.15 3.98 -9.06
N LEU A 139 23.31 4.02 -10.39
CA LEU A 139 24.61 3.95 -11.04
C LEU A 139 25.66 4.94 -10.49
N PRO A 140 25.32 6.22 -10.21
CA PRO A 140 26.29 7.17 -9.66
C PRO A 140 26.89 6.75 -8.32
N GLU A 141 26.19 5.94 -7.52
CA GLU A 141 26.68 5.47 -6.22
C GLU A 141 27.78 4.40 -6.37
N LEU A 142 27.91 3.77 -7.54
CA LEU A 142 28.93 2.76 -7.81
C LEU A 142 30.27 3.37 -8.26
N GLU A 143 30.26 4.62 -8.72
CA GLU A 143 31.46 5.26 -9.28
C GLU A 143 32.43 5.64 -8.16
N ASN A 144 33.66 5.11 -8.22
CA ASN A 144 34.72 5.35 -7.23
C ASN A 144 34.37 4.95 -5.79
N THR A 145 33.46 3.99 -5.61
CA THR A 145 33.12 3.43 -4.29
C THR A 145 33.47 1.94 -4.21
N LEU A 146 33.26 1.35 -3.03
CA LEU A 146 33.37 -0.10 -2.82
C LEU A 146 32.01 -0.80 -3.00
N LEU A 147 30.96 -0.08 -3.42
CA LEU A 147 29.64 -0.67 -3.60
C LEU A 147 29.65 -1.63 -4.80
N VAL A 148 29.02 -2.78 -4.61
CA VAL A 148 28.78 -3.77 -5.65
C VAL A 148 27.29 -3.77 -5.94
N GLN A 149 26.94 -3.82 -7.22
CA GLN A 149 25.54 -3.87 -7.64
C GLN A 149 24.81 -5.09 -7.04
N ASN A 150 23.52 -4.91 -6.78
CA ASN A 150 22.64 -5.99 -6.38
C ASN A 150 22.57 -7.10 -7.45
N PRO A 151 22.40 -8.37 -7.06
CA PRO A 151 22.37 -9.48 -8.00
C PRO A 151 21.39 -9.24 -9.17
N ASN A 152 21.83 -9.60 -10.37
CA ASN A 152 21.04 -9.59 -11.60
C ASN A 152 20.61 -8.21 -12.14
N TYR A 153 21.22 -7.11 -11.67
CA TYR A 153 21.06 -5.75 -12.24
C TYR A 153 22.30 -5.25 -12.97
#